data_AF-A0A0P9R7W2-F1
#
_entry.id   AF-A0A0P9R7W2-F1
#
_cell.length_a   1.000
_cell.length_b   1.000
_cell.length_c   1.000
_cell.angle_alpha   90.00
_cell.angle_beta   90.00
_cell.angle_gamma   90.00
#
_symmetry.space_group_name_H-M   'P 1'
#
loop_
_entity.id
_entity.type
_entity.pdbx_description
1 polymer ?
#
loop_
_entity_poly.entity_id
_entity_poly.type
_entity_poly.pdbx_seq_one_letter_code
_entity_poly.pdbx_strand_id
1 'polypeptide(L)'
;MHQTKKGNQYYFGAKAHIGVDDESGLVHSVVVTAANVADITQVDKLLHGAENVVCADAGYTGVETREEHAGRQVIWQVAARRST
;
A
#
# COMPACT_ATOMS: atom_id res chain seq x y z
N MET A 1 -8.45 -8.10 -16.35
CA MET A 1 -7.07 -8.43 -15.94
C MET A 1 -6.13 -7.68 -16.89
N HIS A 2 -5.20 -6.86 -16.39
CA HIS A 2 -4.39 -5.96 -17.23
C HIS A 2 -2.90 -6.28 -17.05
N GLN A 3 -2.14 -6.25 -18.14
CA GLN A 3 -0.72 -6.58 -18.14
C GLN A 3 0.11 -5.49 -17.44
N THR A 4 1.24 -5.88 -16.85
CA THR A 4 2.28 -4.96 -16.36
C THR A 4 3.54 -5.09 -17.21
N LYS A 5 4.32 -4.01 -17.33
CA LYS A 5 5.56 -3.99 -18.11
C LYS A 5 6.74 -3.78 -17.18
N LYS A 6 7.67 -4.74 -17.14
CA LYS A 6 8.90 -4.67 -16.33
C LYS A 6 10.09 -5.03 -17.20
N GLY A 7 11.13 -4.17 -17.21
CA GLY A 7 12.34 -4.43 -17.99
C GLY A 7 12.10 -4.65 -19.50
N ASN A 8 11.12 -3.95 -20.07
CA ASN A 8 10.64 -4.10 -21.45
C ASN A 8 9.85 -5.39 -21.79
N GLN A 9 9.61 -6.28 -20.82
CA GLN A 9 8.78 -7.48 -20.97
C GLN A 9 7.39 -7.28 -20.35
N TYR A 10 6.35 -7.84 -20.98
CA TYR A 10 4.99 -7.84 -20.44
C TYR A 10 4.72 -9.10 -19.62
N TYR A 11 4.00 -8.91 -18.51
CA TYR A 11 3.60 -9.98 -17.60
C TYR A 11 2.13 -9.84 -17.24
N PHE A 12 1.45 -10.97 -17.10
CA PHE A 12 0.19 -11.04 -16.37
C PHE A 12 0.49 -11.45 -14.93
N GLY A 13 -0.17 -10.80 -13.98
CA GLY A 13 0.02 -11.10 -12.59
C GLY A 13 -0.99 -10.38 -11.71
N ALA A 14 -1.06 -10.83 -10.47
CA ALA A 14 -1.80 -10.18 -9.40
C ALA A 14 -0.82 -9.79 -8.29
N LYS A 15 -1.24 -8.85 -7.46
CA LYS A 15 -0.59 -8.51 -6.19
C LYS A 15 -1.63 -8.51 -5.08
N ALA A 16 -1.21 -8.95 -3.90
CA ALA A 16 -1.99 -8.87 -2.67
C ALA A 16 -1.45 -7.70 -1.83
N HIS A 17 -2.36 -6.81 -1.45
CA HIS A 17 -2.13 -5.75 -0.49
C HIS A 17 -2.66 -6.25 0.86
N ILE A 18 -1.87 -6.20 1.92
CA ILE A 18 -2.17 -6.86 3.19
C ILE A 18 -2.03 -5.83 4.31
N GLY A 19 -3.09 -5.66 5.09
CA GLY A 19 -3.05 -4.95 6.37
C GLY A 19 -2.75 -5.93 7.50
N VAL A 20 -1.77 -5.58 8.33
CA VAL A 20 -1.29 -6.39 9.44
C VAL A 20 -1.26 -5.52 10.68
N ASP A 21 -1.75 -6.08 11.79
CA ASP A 21 -1.65 -5.44 13.10
C ASP A 21 -0.19 -5.55 13.60
N ASP A 22 0.40 -4.41 13.96
CA ASP A 22 1.83 -4.33 14.30
C ASP A 22 2.17 -5.07 15.61
N GLU A 23 1.25 -5.10 16.57
CA GLU A 23 1.50 -5.72 17.88
C GLU A 23 1.33 -7.25 17.82
N SER A 24 0.23 -7.72 17.26
CA SER A 24 -0.10 -9.16 17.22
C SER A 24 0.46 -9.88 16.00
N GLY A 25 0.80 -9.16 14.93
CA GLY A 25 1.19 -9.73 13.64
C GLY A 25 0.02 -10.38 12.86
N LEU A 26 -1.22 -10.17 13.30
CA LEU A 26 -2.39 -10.75 12.64
C LEU A 26 -2.75 -9.99 11.37
N VAL A 27 -2.96 -10.74 10.29
CA VAL A 27 -3.54 -10.20 9.06
C VAL A 27 -5.01 -9.89 9.32
N HIS A 28 -5.41 -8.65 9.07
CA HIS A 28 -6.79 -8.22 9.25
C HIS A 28 -7.48 -7.82 7.95
N SER A 29 -6.74 -7.45 6.91
CA SER A 29 -7.28 -7.07 5.61
C SER A 29 -6.42 -7.59 4.47
N VAL A 30 -7.06 -8.03 3.38
CA VAL A 30 -6.39 -8.44 2.15
C VAL A 30 -7.17 -7.92 0.95
N VAL A 31 -6.49 -7.21 0.05
CA VAL A 31 -7.04 -6.77 -1.24
C VAL A 31 -6.16 -7.33 -2.35
N VAL A 32 -6.77 -8.07 -3.28
CA VAL A 32 -6.05 -8.59 -4.46
C VAL A 32 -6.40 -7.75 -5.68
N THR A 33 -5.38 -7.30 -6.41
CA THR A 33 -5.54 -6.49 -7.63
C THR A 33 -4.65 -7.02 -8.74
N ALA A 34 -4.90 -6.56 -9.97
CA ALA A 34 -3.95 -6.79 -11.06
C ALA A 34 -2.60 -6.12 -10.74
N ALA A 35 -1.50 -6.74 -11.19
CA ALA A 35 -0.14 -6.31 -10.84
C ALA A 35 0.22 -4.88 -11.29
N ASN A 36 -0.55 -4.29 -12.20
CA ASN A 36 -0.36 -2.91 -12.67
C ASN A 36 -1.00 -1.86 -11.75
N VAL A 37 -1.82 -2.25 -10.78
CA VAL A 37 -2.45 -1.30 -9.84
C VAL A 37 -1.38 -0.78 -8.87
N ALA A 38 -1.38 0.54 -8.68
CA ALA A 38 -0.44 1.22 -7.79
C ALA A 38 -0.81 0.97 -6.32
N ASP A 39 0.19 0.62 -5.51
CA ASP A 39 0.00 0.18 -4.12
C ASP A 39 -0.66 1.27 -3.26
N ILE A 40 -0.20 2.51 -3.44
CA ILE A 40 -0.70 3.72 -2.76
C ILE A 40 -2.22 3.94 -2.88
N THR A 41 -2.89 3.37 -3.89
CA THR A 41 -4.33 3.53 -4.12
C THR A 41 -5.19 2.54 -3.33
N GLN A 42 -4.58 1.58 -2.64
CA GLN A 42 -5.31 0.53 -1.92
C GLN A 42 -5.29 0.72 -0.40
N VAL A 43 -4.53 1.67 0.12
CA VAL A 43 -4.31 1.87 1.57
C VAL A 43 -5.62 2.09 2.33
N ASP A 44 -6.54 2.89 1.79
CA ASP A 44 -7.84 3.16 2.41
C ASP A 44 -8.63 1.88 2.74
N LYS A 45 -8.50 0.87 1.88
CA LYS A 45 -9.18 -0.42 2.04
C LYS A 45 -8.50 -1.35 3.03
N LEU A 46 -7.25 -1.07 3.39
CA LEU A 46 -6.48 -1.89 4.32
C LEU A 46 -6.68 -1.44 5.76
N LEU A 47 -6.93 -0.15 5.97
CA LEU A 47 -7.03 0.49 7.27
C LEU A 47 -8.47 0.46 7.81
N HIS A 48 -8.61 0.41 9.13
CA HIS A 48 -9.88 0.42 9.85
C HIS A 48 -10.24 1.80 10.43
N GLY A 49 -9.31 2.76 10.40
CA GLY A 49 -9.52 4.13 10.86
C GLY A 49 -9.21 4.39 12.33
N ALA A 50 -8.78 3.36 13.07
CA ALA A 50 -8.34 3.47 14.47
C ALA A 50 -6.80 3.44 14.60
N GLU A 51 -6.07 3.39 13.49
CA GLU A 51 -4.62 3.32 13.50
C GLU A 51 -4.00 4.64 13.95
N ASN A 52 -3.08 4.56 14.90
CA ASN A 52 -2.26 5.70 15.32
C ASN A 52 -0.99 5.84 14.45
N VAL A 53 -0.48 4.72 13.93
CA VAL A 53 0.72 4.64 13.09
C VAL A 53 0.44 3.70 11.93
N VAL A 54 0.90 4.08 10.73
CA VAL A 54 0.88 3.22 9.55
C VAL A 54 2.29 3.13 8.97
N CYS A 55 2.84 1.92 8.98
CA CYS A 55 4.15 1.60 8.42
C CYS A 55 3.97 1.03 7.01
N ALA A 56 4.71 1.56 6.03
CA ALA A 56 4.61 1.12 4.63
C ALA A 56 5.95 1.20 3.90
N ASP A 57 6.08 0.44 2.81
CA ASP A 57 7.29 0.49 1.98
C ASP A 57 7.32 1.70 1.03
N ALA A 58 8.43 1.89 0.33
CA ALA A 58 8.65 3.04 -0.56
C ALA A 58 7.66 3.15 -1.74
N GLY A 59 6.94 2.08 -2.09
CA GLY A 59 5.82 2.08 -3.04
C GLY A 59 4.63 2.93 -2.61
N TYR A 60 4.54 3.26 -1.32
CA TYR A 60 3.48 4.07 -0.71
C TYR A 60 3.90 5.54 -0.47
N THR A 61 5.03 5.98 -1.04
CA THR A 61 5.50 7.38 -0.92
C THR A 61 4.42 8.37 -1.35
N GLY A 62 4.07 9.31 -0.47
CA GLY A 62 3.07 10.36 -0.70
C GLY A 62 1.64 9.99 -0.32
N VAL A 63 1.43 8.84 0.33
CA VAL A 63 0.10 8.38 0.77
C VAL A 63 -0.61 9.41 1.65
N GLU A 64 0.14 10.11 2.50
CA GLU A 64 -0.35 11.12 3.42
C GLU A 64 -1.01 12.32 2.72
N THR A 65 -0.71 12.53 1.45
CA THR A 65 -1.24 13.66 0.66
C THR A 65 -2.51 13.33 -0.12
N ARG A 66 -2.95 12.06 -0.11
CA ARG A 66 -4.12 11.63 -0.86
C ARG A 66 -5.41 12.08 -0.21
N GLU A 67 -6.41 12.44 -1.02
CA GLU A 67 -7.71 12.94 -0.54
C GLU A 67 -8.45 11.92 0.34
N GLU A 68 -8.33 10.62 0.04
CA GLU A 68 -8.90 9.53 0.85
C GLU A 68 -8.32 9.45 2.28
N HIS A 69 -7.19 10.12 2.52
CA HIS A 69 -6.52 10.17 3.80
C HIS A 69 -6.56 11.57 4.44
N ALA A 70 -7.24 12.53 3.80
CA ALA A 70 -7.44 13.85 4.34
C ALA A 70 -8.18 13.77 5.69
N GLY A 71 -7.59 14.40 6.72
CA GLY A 71 -8.16 14.43 8.07
C GLY A 71 -7.92 13.16 8.91
N ARG A 72 -7.24 12.14 8.38
CA ARG A 72 -6.81 10.99 9.20
C ARG A 72 -5.71 11.43 10.18
N GLN A 73 -5.95 11.23 11.46
CA GLN A 73 -4.98 11.54 12.52
C GLN A 73 -4.03 10.35 12.74
N VAL A 74 -3.13 10.12 11.78
CA VAL A 74 -2.23 8.97 11.78
C VAL A 74 -0.80 9.40 11.46
N ILE A 75 0.18 8.75 12.09
CA ILE A 75 1.60 8.93 11.79
C ILE A 75 1.99 7.99 10.66
N TRP A 76 2.37 8.55 9.51
CA TRP A 76 2.85 7.78 8.37
C TRP A 76 4.35 7.52 8.47
N GLN A 77 4.74 6.24 8.50
CA GLN A 77 6.12 5.79 8.44
C GLN A 77 6.38 5.06 7.11
N VAL A 78 6.71 5.83 6.08
CA VAL A 78 7.00 5.27 4.75
C VAL A 78 8.49 5.13 4.56
N ALA A 79 8.94 3.92 4.19
CA ALA A 79 10.35 3.66 3.92
C ALA A 79 10.87 4.53 2.77
N ALA A 80 12.09 5.07 2.94
CA ALA A 80 12.74 5.84 1.88
C ALA A 80 13.02 4.96 0.64
N ARG A 81 12.93 5.57 -0.55
CA ARG A 81 13.41 4.91 -1.77
C ARG A 81 14.92 4.67 -1.65
N ARG A 82 15.37 3.51 -2.14
CA ARG A 82 16.81 3.21 -2.20
C ARG A 82 17.48 4.28 -3.08
N SER A 83 18.47 4.97 -2.51
CA SER A 83 19.40 5.80 -3.28
C SER A 83 20.25 4.87 -4.13
N THR A 84 20.31 5.12 -5.44
CA THR A 84 21.19 4.44 -6.39
C THR A 84 22.59 5.00 -6.34
#